data_AF-A0A562QHZ3-F1
#
_entry.id   AF-A0A562QHZ3-F1
#
_cell.length_a   1.000
_cell.length_b   1.000
_cell.length_c   1.000
_cell.angle_alpha   90.00
_cell.angle_beta   90.00
_cell.angle_gamma   90.00
#
_symmetry.space_group_name_H-M   'P 1'
#
loop_
_entity.id
_entity.type
_entity.pdbx_description
1 polymer ?
#
loop_
_entity_poly.entity_id
_entity_poly.type
_entity_poly.pdbx_seq_one_letter_code
_entity_poly.pdbx_strand_id
1 'polypeptide(L)'
;MGLDYKVLWFEDNIDVLEDNLPEIRNFLEEKGFSLIETHLEDSSNIESVLNQDFDLILSDINLAEDETGNQIIREIRKRQIYTEVLFYSGNETGINEVMREESFERVSFCVGIENLLDKVTQVMSLTLKKLQEVNSVRGLFMAETSELDLKMTEIIVSFFESFAQEDRMVKKQELITKVVQNRNSRLKQIEATNIEEDIAPLIERLESSDRISSINRLIKFVHQSFENNIFNENKHILNDYNEDIIKVRNTLAHAREINEGGIKKVVSTFSGAEINFDDHSCNLMRKNIRKHRNNLEDMKVKVLSYNQ
;
A
#
# COMPACT_ATOMS: atom_id res chain seq x y z
N MET A 1 7.41 4.21 -2.93
CA MET A 1 7.12 4.18 -1.49
C MET A 1 5.61 4.29 -1.34
N GLY A 2 4.97 3.14 -1.14
CA GLY A 2 3.53 2.97 -1.00
C GLY A 2 3.16 2.64 0.43
N LEU A 3 2.07 1.92 0.64
CA LEU A 3 1.62 1.46 1.98
C LEU A 3 2.48 0.35 2.60
N ASP A 4 3.76 0.27 2.25
CA ASP A 4 4.74 -0.67 2.78
C ASP A 4 5.72 0.09 3.68
N TYR A 5 6.08 -0.51 4.82
CA TYR A 5 7.07 -0.02 5.76
C TYR A 5 8.21 -1.03 5.85
N LYS A 6 9.39 -0.65 5.35
CA LYS A 6 10.53 -1.54 5.17
C LYS A 6 11.48 -1.47 6.35
N VAL A 7 11.75 -2.62 6.97
CA VAL A 7 12.65 -2.74 8.11
C VAL A 7 13.82 -3.65 7.76
N LEU A 8 15.04 -3.15 7.95
CA LEU A 8 16.25 -3.97 7.96
C LEU A 8 16.60 -4.29 9.41
N TRP A 9 16.73 -5.57 9.76
CA TRP A 9 16.96 -6.02 11.12
C TRP A 9 18.22 -6.87 11.21
N PHE A 10 19.22 -6.38 11.96
CA PHE A 10 20.40 -7.15 12.37
C PHE A 10 20.19 -7.77 13.75
N GLU A 11 20.08 -9.10 13.81
CA GLU A 11 19.80 -9.87 15.04
C GLU A 11 20.22 -11.33 14.84
N ASP A 12 21.06 -11.87 15.72
CA ASP A 12 21.52 -13.27 15.69
C ASP A 12 20.62 -14.19 16.52
N ASN A 13 19.83 -13.63 17.45
CA ASN A 13 18.89 -14.36 18.27
C ASN A 13 17.48 -14.42 17.63
N ILE A 14 17.17 -15.59 17.06
CA ILE A 14 15.87 -15.85 16.42
C ILE A 14 14.66 -15.67 17.36
N ASP A 15 14.80 -15.93 18.66
CA ASP A 15 13.70 -15.81 19.62
C ASP A 15 13.24 -14.34 19.73
N VAL A 16 14.19 -13.38 19.68
CA VAL A 16 13.88 -11.95 19.72
C VAL A 16 13.05 -11.55 18.50
N LEU A 17 13.36 -12.10 17.32
CA LEU A 17 12.60 -11.85 16.10
C LEU A 17 11.20 -12.45 16.20
N GLU A 18 11.08 -13.72 16.58
CA GLU A 18 9.80 -14.42 16.65
C GLU A 18 8.84 -13.79 17.66
N ASP A 19 9.36 -13.30 18.79
CA ASP A 19 8.57 -12.64 19.84
C ASP A 19 8.06 -11.25 19.42
N ASN A 20 8.83 -10.49 18.63
CA ASN A 20 8.54 -9.09 18.34
C ASN A 20 7.92 -8.84 16.95
N LEU A 21 8.28 -9.63 15.93
CA LEU A 21 7.80 -9.43 14.55
C LEU A 21 6.27 -9.45 14.42
N PRO A 22 5.53 -10.39 15.05
CA PRO A 22 4.06 -10.41 14.98
C PRO A 22 3.44 -9.12 15.53
N GLU A 23 3.95 -8.62 16.66
CA GLU A 23 3.44 -7.40 17.30
C GLU A 23 3.76 -6.14 16.49
N ILE A 24 4.97 -6.06 15.91
CA ILE A 24 5.34 -4.96 15.00
C ILE A 24 4.46 -4.97 13.75
N ARG A 25 4.20 -6.16 13.19
CA ARG A 25 3.31 -6.32 12.04
C ARG A 25 1.89 -5.88 12.39
N ASN A 26 1.35 -6.33 13.51
CA ASN A 26 0.02 -5.93 14.00
C ASN A 26 -0.07 -4.41 14.16
N PHE A 27 0.91 -3.78 14.80
CA PHE A 27 0.98 -2.33 14.97
C PHE A 27 0.92 -1.59 13.61
N LEU A 28 1.73 -2.02 12.63
CA LEU A 28 1.72 -1.40 11.30
C LEU A 28 0.38 -1.62 10.57
N GLU A 29 -0.19 -2.82 10.68
CA GLU A 29 -1.49 -3.14 10.09
C GLU A 29 -2.61 -2.28 10.69
N GLU A 30 -2.60 -2.05 11.99
CA GLU A 30 -3.51 -1.14 12.67
C GLU A 30 -3.39 0.30 12.15
N LYS A 31 -2.21 0.72 11.72
CA LYS A 31 -1.94 2.03 11.08
C LYS A 31 -2.17 2.02 9.56
N GLY A 32 -2.50 0.87 8.97
CA GLY A 32 -2.77 0.70 7.56
C GLY A 32 -1.52 0.53 6.68
N PHE A 33 -0.40 0.08 7.24
CA PHE A 33 0.82 -0.27 6.52
C PHE A 33 1.07 -1.78 6.52
N SER A 34 1.78 -2.28 5.51
CA SER A 34 2.33 -3.63 5.47
C SER A 34 3.78 -3.59 5.94
N LEU A 35 4.18 -4.51 6.82
CA LEU A 35 5.59 -4.70 7.15
C LEU A 35 6.28 -5.44 6.00
N ILE A 36 7.45 -4.94 5.58
CA ILE A 36 8.38 -5.65 4.71
C ILE A 36 9.69 -5.79 5.48
N GLU A 37 9.90 -6.95 6.09
CA GLU A 37 11.11 -7.24 6.85
C GLU A 37 12.23 -7.78 5.97
N THR A 38 13.47 -7.39 6.28
CA THR A 38 14.69 -8.00 5.79
C THR A 38 15.57 -8.26 7.00
N HIS A 39 15.80 -9.53 7.32
CA HIS A 39 16.60 -9.95 8.45
C HIS A 39 17.99 -10.40 8.00
N LEU A 40 19.00 -10.02 8.75
CA LEU A 40 20.39 -10.45 8.63
C LEU A 40 20.92 -10.81 10.02
N GLU A 41 21.60 -11.94 10.16
CA GLU A 41 22.25 -12.32 11.43
C GLU A 41 23.54 -11.51 11.65
N ASP A 42 24.20 -11.11 10.57
CA ASP A 42 25.52 -10.48 10.56
C ASP A 42 25.71 -9.52 9.36
N SER A 43 26.93 -9.02 9.16
CA SER A 43 27.28 -8.16 8.03
C SER A 43 27.56 -8.90 6.71
N SER A 44 27.59 -10.24 6.70
CA SER A 44 28.06 -11.04 5.56
C SER A 44 27.30 -10.74 4.26
N ASN A 45 26.00 -10.44 4.37
CA ASN A 45 25.12 -10.15 3.23
C ASN A 45 24.73 -8.68 3.09
N ILE A 46 25.39 -7.78 3.81
CA ILE A 46 25.03 -6.35 3.84
C ILE A 46 25.01 -5.73 2.42
N GLU A 47 25.97 -6.09 1.57
CA GLU A 47 26.07 -5.59 0.18
C GLU A 47 24.81 -5.83 -0.65
N SER A 48 24.12 -6.94 -0.40
CA SER A 48 22.92 -7.34 -1.16
C SER A 48 21.70 -6.46 -0.85
N VAL A 49 21.69 -5.82 0.32
CA VAL A 49 20.54 -5.05 0.81
C VAL A 49 20.78 -3.54 0.77
N LEU A 50 22.04 -3.07 0.65
CA LEU A 50 22.38 -1.64 0.75
C LEU A 50 21.83 -0.75 -0.37
N ASN A 51 21.40 -1.32 -1.49
CA ASN A 51 20.73 -0.56 -2.57
C ASN A 51 19.23 -0.40 -2.36
N GLN A 52 18.68 -0.94 -1.27
CA GLN A 52 17.25 -0.85 -0.96
C GLN A 52 16.96 0.34 -0.05
N ASP A 53 15.86 1.04 -0.32
CA ASP A 53 15.35 2.09 0.56
C ASP A 53 14.62 1.46 1.75
N PHE A 54 15.22 1.55 2.94
CA PHE A 54 14.61 1.14 4.21
C PHE A 54 14.07 2.35 4.99
N ASP A 55 12.95 2.15 5.70
CA ASP A 55 12.33 3.16 6.56
C ASP A 55 12.91 3.17 7.98
N LEU A 56 13.41 2.02 8.44
CA LEU A 56 14.02 1.82 9.76
C LEU A 56 15.06 0.71 9.70
N ILE A 57 16.19 0.90 10.40
CA ILE A 57 17.16 -0.15 10.68
C ILE A 57 17.10 -0.49 12.17
N LEU A 58 16.91 -1.76 12.49
CA LEU A 58 17.02 -2.31 13.85
C LEU A 58 18.35 -3.06 13.94
N SER A 59 19.08 -2.89 15.04
CA SER A 59 20.35 -3.57 15.24
C SER A 59 20.54 -3.90 16.71
N ASP A 60 20.73 -5.17 17.03
CA ASP A 60 21.41 -5.52 18.28
C ASP A 60 22.82 -4.94 18.23
N ILE A 61 23.30 -4.43 19.37
CA ILE A 61 24.68 -4.01 19.55
C ILE A 61 25.61 -5.22 19.56
N ASN A 62 25.18 -6.36 20.09
CA ASN A 62 25.98 -7.58 20.23
C ASN A 62 25.43 -8.67 19.29
N LEU A 63 26.03 -8.87 18.12
CA LEU A 63 25.52 -9.80 17.10
C LEU A 63 26.33 -11.10 17.04
N ALA A 64 27.65 -11.05 17.19
CA ALA A 64 28.49 -12.24 17.23
C ALA A 64 29.74 -11.96 18.09
N GLU A 65 30.54 -13.00 18.41
CA GLU A 65 31.72 -12.86 19.27
C GLU A 65 32.68 -11.73 18.83
N ASP A 66 32.79 -11.46 17.52
CA ASP A 66 33.71 -10.46 16.95
C ASP A 66 33.02 -9.36 16.13
N GLU A 67 31.69 -9.35 16.02
CA GLU A 67 30.95 -8.37 15.23
C GLU A 67 29.88 -7.66 16.06
N THR A 68 29.89 -6.33 15.99
CA THR A 68 28.98 -5.48 16.74
C THR A 68 28.11 -4.64 15.80
N GLY A 69 26.86 -4.40 16.18
CA GLY A 69 25.93 -3.62 15.36
C GLY A 69 26.46 -2.23 15.01
N ASN A 70 27.19 -1.58 15.92
CA ASN A 70 27.77 -0.26 15.66
C ASN A 70 28.83 -0.29 14.54
N GLN A 71 29.56 -1.39 14.36
CA GLN A 71 30.49 -1.54 13.22
C GLN A 71 29.71 -1.62 11.90
N ILE A 72 28.65 -2.42 11.85
CA ILE A 72 27.77 -2.55 10.68
C ILE A 72 27.21 -1.18 10.29
N ILE A 73 26.64 -0.43 11.24
CA ILE A 73 26.06 0.89 10.96
C ILE A 73 27.10 1.90 10.48
N ARG A 74 28.36 1.84 10.94
CA ARG A 74 29.42 2.70 10.37
C ARG A 74 29.66 2.41 8.89
N GLU A 75 29.64 1.15 8.47
CA GLU A 75 29.76 0.80 7.05
C GLU A 75 28.58 1.33 6.23
N ILE A 76 27.36 1.27 6.78
CA ILE A 76 26.17 1.87 6.16
C ILE A 76 26.36 3.38 5.99
N ARG A 77 26.83 4.08 7.03
CA ARG A 77 27.04 5.55 7.01
C ARG A 77 28.15 5.98 6.06
N LYS A 78 29.22 5.18 5.89
CA LYS A 78 30.27 5.45 4.88
C LYS A 78 29.72 5.57 3.45
N ARG A 79 28.57 4.95 3.17
CA ARG A 79 27.86 5.00 1.88
C ARG A 79 26.85 6.13 1.76
N GLN A 80 26.82 7.05 2.73
CA GLN A 80 25.87 8.16 2.77
C GLN A 80 24.40 7.70 2.91
N ILE A 81 24.18 6.54 3.52
CA ILE A 81 22.83 6.05 3.86
C ILE A 81 22.52 6.49 5.28
N TYR A 82 21.54 7.38 5.44
CA TYR A 82 21.17 8.01 6.71
C TYR A 82 19.78 7.62 7.22
N THR A 83 19.32 6.41 6.88
CA THR A 83 18.11 5.82 7.45
C THR A 83 18.18 5.84 8.99
N GLU A 84 17.03 6.09 9.64
CA GLU A 84 16.92 6.05 11.11
C GLU A 84 17.33 4.67 11.63
N VAL A 85 18.16 4.64 12.68
CA VAL A 85 18.62 3.40 13.31
C VAL A 85 18.10 3.36 14.75
N LEU A 86 17.58 2.21 15.18
CA LEU A 86 17.37 1.89 16.58
C LEU A 86 18.35 0.81 17.01
N PHE A 87 19.32 1.19 17.84
CA PHE A 87 20.14 0.23 18.55
C PHE A 87 19.41 -0.28 19.79
N TYR A 88 19.54 -1.57 20.06
CA TYR A 88 19.10 -2.15 21.32
C TYR A 88 20.14 -3.13 21.87
N SER A 89 20.03 -3.40 23.16
CA SER A 89 20.88 -4.36 23.87
C SER A 89 20.19 -4.79 25.15
N GLY A 90 20.33 -6.07 25.52
CA GLY A 90 19.92 -6.57 26.84
C GLY A 90 20.74 -5.99 28.00
N ASN A 91 21.88 -5.37 27.72
CA ASN A 91 22.79 -4.77 28.71
C ASN A 91 23.02 -3.28 28.45
N GLU A 92 22.83 -2.46 29.49
CA GLU A 92 23.01 -1.00 29.48
C GLU A 92 24.46 -0.57 29.16
N THR A 93 25.44 -1.38 29.55
CA THR A 93 26.86 -1.03 29.33
C THR A 93 27.23 -0.90 27.85
N GLY A 94 26.75 -1.82 27.00
CA GLY A 94 26.97 -1.76 25.55
C GLY A 94 26.33 -0.51 24.91
N ILE A 95 25.14 -0.11 25.35
CA ILE A 95 24.47 1.11 24.89
C ILE A 95 25.31 2.34 25.22
N ASN A 96 25.79 2.45 26.46
CA ASN A 96 26.60 3.58 26.91
C ASN A 96 27.94 3.70 26.17
N GLU A 97 28.52 2.59 25.71
CA GLU A 97 29.70 2.60 24.86
C GLU A 97 29.40 3.18 23.48
N VAL A 98 28.37 2.70 22.80
CA VAL A 98 27.96 3.21 21.48
C VAL A 98 27.52 4.68 21.55
N MET A 99 26.81 5.07 22.61
CA MET A 99 26.36 6.46 22.82
C MET A 99 27.51 7.46 22.98
N ARG A 100 28.68 7.03 23.45
CA ARG A 100 29.86 7.90 23.59
C ARG A 100 30.60 8.13 22.28
N GLU A 101 30.22 7.42 21.21
CA GLU A 101 30.79 7.62 19.89
C GLU A 101 30.10 8.80 19.19
N GLU A 102 30.85 9.87 18.90
CA GLU A 102 30.31 11.14 18.37
C GLU A 102 29.78 11.05 16.92
N SER A 103 29.87 9.90 16.25
CA SER A 103 29.67 9.78 14.79
C SER A 103 28.29 9.31 14.33
N PHE A 104 27.34 9.08 15.25
CA PHE A 104 26.06 8.48 14.89
C PHE A 104 24.94 9.51 14.71
N GLU A 105 24.63 9.82 13.44
CA GLU A 105 23.45 10.61 13.07
C GLU A 105 22.20 9.73 12.95
N ARG A 106 21.05 10.26 13.39
CA ARG A 106 19.71 9.62 13.29
C ARG A 106 19.66 8.26 13.96
N VAL A 107 20.08 8.24 15.22
CA VAL A 107 20.14 7.03 16.03
C VAL A 107 19.32 7.20 17.31
N SER A 108 18.50 6.19 17.57
CA SER A 108 17.77 5.98 18.80
C SER A 108 18.33 4.75 19.54
N PHE A 109 18.14 4.69 20.86
CA PHE A 109 18.65 3.61 21.70
C PHE A 109 17.52 2.99 22.55
N CYS A 110 17.61 1.68 22.79
CA CYS A 110 16.71 0.91 23.68
C CYS A 110 17.51 0.01 24.61
N VAL A 111 17.37 0.18 25.92
CA VAL A 111 17.97 -0.72 26.93
C VAL A 111 16.95 -1.75 27.37
N GLY A 112 17.32 -3.02 27.35
CA GLY A 112 16.47 -4.14 27.74
C GLY A 112 15.59 -4.63 26.58
N ILE A 113 15.66 -5.93 26.28
CA ILE A 113 14.88 -6.56 25.20
C ILE A 113 13.39 -6.44 25.51
N GLU A 114 13.00 -6.44 26.79
CA GLU A 114 11.63 -6.26 27.24
C GLU A 114 11.02 -4.91 26.83
N ASN A 115 11.84 -3.90 26.56
CA ASN A 115 11.41 -2.56 26.14
C ASN A 115 11.48 -2.36 24.62
N LEU A 116 11.96 -3.36 23.87
CA LEU A 116 12.26 -3.25 22.45
C LEU A 116 11.01 -2.90 21.65
N LEU A 117 9.92 -3.64 21.82
CA LEU A 117 8.66 -3.42 21.12
C LEU A 117 8.12 -2.00 21.30
N ASP A 118 8.08 -1.52 22.55
CA ASP A 118 7.63 -0.16 22.87
C ASP A 118 8.51 0.89 22.18
N LYS A 119 9.83 0.67 22.14
CA LYS A 119 10.73 1.62 21.50
C LYS A 119 10.62 1.60 19.97
N VAL A 120 10.53 0.42 19.37
CA VAL A 120 10.32 0.24 17.92
C VAL A 120 9.05 0.97 17.49
N THR A 121 7.93 0.72 18.16
CA THR A 121 6.64 1.34 17.82
C THR A 121 6.65 2.86 17.99
N GLN A 122 7.38 3.40 18.99
CA GLN A 122 7.59 4.84 19.15
C GLN A 122 8.38 5.44 17.97
N VAL A 123 9.50 4.84 17.58
CA VAL A 123 10.33 5.31 16.46
C VAL A 123 9.53 5.25 15.15
N MET A 124 8.85 4.12 14.90
CA MET A 124 7.96 3.99 13.73
C MET A 124 6.89 5.07 13.73
N SER A 125 6.24 5.34 14.86
CA SER A 125 5.20 6.38 14.98
C SER A 125 5.67 7.76 14.55
N LEU A 126 6.93 8.12 14.82
CA LEU A 126 7.51 9.40 14.38
C LEU A 126 7.60 9.49 12.85
N THR A 127 8.03 8.41 12.20
CA THR A 127 8.10 8.30 10.74
C THR A 127 6.69 8.32 10.13
N LEU A 128 5.77 7.53 10.69
CA LEU A 128 4.38 7.47 10.23
C LEU A 128 3.65 8.82 10.38
N LYS A 129 3.93 9.58 11.44
CA LYS A 129 3.34 10.91 11.64
C LYS A 129 3.78 11.91 10.58
N LYS A 130 5.04 11.84 10.12
CA LYS A 130 5.52 12.69 9.00
C LYS A 130 4.82 12.35 7.68
N LEU A 131 4.49 11.07 7.47
CA LEU A 131 3.73 10.62 6.29
C LEU A 131 2.25 11.03 6.34
N GLN A 132 1.74 11.46 7.50
CA GLN A 132 0.35 11.88 7.70
C GLN A 132 0.11 13.38 7.41
N GLU A 133 1.14 14.12 7.03
CA GLU A 133 0.98 15.49 6.54
C GLU A 133 0.06 15.53 5.32
N VAL A 134 -0.85 16.51 5.25
CA VAL A 134 -1.91 16.57 4.22
C VAL A 134 -1.35 16.43 2.80
N ASN A 135 -0.24 17.11 2.50
CA ASN A 135 0.41 17.03 1.19
C ASN A 135 0.99 15.63 0.92
N SER A 136 1.58 15.01 1.93
CA SER A 136 2.12 13.65 1.86
C SER A 136 1.01 12.61 1.66
N VAL A 137 -0.06 12.67 2.45
CA VAL A 137 -1.20 11.75 2.34
C VAL A 137 -1.93 11.94 1.02
N ARG A 138 -2.14 13.18 0.56
CA ARG A 138 -2.73 13.43 -0.75
C ARG A 138 -1.88 12.80 -1.86
N GLY A 139 -0.57 13.03 -1.84
CA GLY A 139 0.36 12.44 -2.82
C GLY A 139 0.32 10.91 -2.80
N LEU A 140 0.42 10.31 -1.60
CA LEU A 140 0.35 8.87 -1.39
C LEU A 140 -0.98 8.30 -1.88
N PHE A 141 -2.11 8.86 -1.43
CA PHE A 141 -3.44 8.39 -1.81
C PHE A 141 -3.66 8.48 -3.33
N MET A 142 -3.23 9.56 -3.99
CA MET A 142 -3.32 9.66 -5.46
C MET A 142 -2.46 8.59 -6.16
N ALA A 143 -1.24 8.34 -5.67
CA ALA A 143 -0.35 7.33 -6.24
C ALA A 143 -0.95 5.92 -6.10
N GLU A 144 -1.36 5.53 -4.90
CA GLU A 144 -1.89 4.19 -4.63
C GLU A 144 -3.21 3.93 -5.36
N THR A 145 -4.11 4.93 -5.42
CA THR A 145 -5.39 4.77 -6.13
C THR A 145 -5.22 4.69 -7.65
N SER A 146 -4.19 5.34 -8.20
CA SER A 146 -3.81 5.18 -9.62
C SER A 146 -3.29 3.77 -9.92
N GLU A 147 -2.56 3.15 -9.00
CA GLU A 147 -2.14 1.76 -9.13
C GLU A 147 -3.34 0.80 -9.11
N LEU A 148 -4.33 1.04 -8.23
CA LEU A 148 -5.58 0.25 -8.23
C LEU A 148 -6.31 0.35 -9.58
N ASP A 149 -6.33 1.55 -10.19
CA ASP A 149 -6.92 1.77 -11.51
C ASP A 149 -6.24 0.96 -12.61
N LEU A 150 -4.92 0.82 -12.55
CA LEU A 150 -4.14 -0.03 -13.47
C LEU A 150 -4.50 -1.51 -13.27
N LYS A 151 -4.54 -1.99 -12.02
CA LYS A 151 -4.92 -3.38 -11.72
C LYS A 151 -6.32 -3.73 -12.20
N MET A 152 -7.27 -2.80 -12.07
CA MET A 152 -8.62 -3.00 -12.63
C MET A 152 -8.61 -3.18 -14.15
N THR A 153 -7.74 -2.48 -14.86
CA THR A 153 -7.57 -2.65 -16.32
C THR A 153 -7.07 -4.05 -16.64
N GLU A 154 -6.02 -4.49 -15.96
CA GLU A 154 -5.43 -5.82 -16.14
C GLU A 154 -6.45 -6.93 -15.87
N ILE A 155 -7.27 -6.80 -14.83
CA ILE A 155 -8.32 -7.76 -14.49
C ILE A 155 -9.38 -7.84 -15.59
N ILE A 156 -9.85 -6.69 -16.10
CA ILE A 156 -10.86 -6.66 -17.18
C ILE A 156 -10.31 -7.35 -18.43
N VAL A 157 -9.07 -7.04 -18.81
CA VAL A 157 -8.41 -7.70 -19.96
C VAL A 157 -8.33 -9.21 -19.74
N SER A 158 -7.86 -9.64 -18.56
CA SER A 158 -7.72 -11.06 -18.20
C SER A 158 -9.06 -11.82 -18.25
N PHE A 159 -10.19 -11.17 -17.89
CA PHE A 159 -11.52 -11.75 -18.04
C PHE A 159 -11.85 -12.02 -19.52
N PHE A 160 -11.61 -11.06 -20.41
CA PHE A 160 -11.89 -11.26 -21.84
C PHE A 160 -10.97 -12.29 -22.49
N GLU A 161 -9.74 -12.42 -22.01
CA GLU A 161 -8.82 -13.48 -22.43
C GLU A 161 -9.31 -14.88 -22.03
N SER A 162 -10.14 -14.99 -20.99
CA SER A 162 -10.70 -16.26 -20.50
C SER A 162 -11.93 -16.78 -21.23
N PHE A 163 -12.65 -15.91 -21.94
CA PHE A 163 -13.88 -16.32 -22.58
C PHE A 163 -13.63 -17.03 -23.91
N ALA A 164 -14.56 -17.88 -24.35
CA ALA A 164 -14.57 -18.39 -25.72
C ALA A 164 -14.80 -17.24 -26.72
N GLN A 165 -14.34 -17.40 -27.97
CA GLN A 165 -14.38 -16.33 -28.98
C GLN A 165 -15.80 -15.78 -29.21
N GLU A 166 -16.82 -16.64 -29.22
CA GLU A 166 -18.22 -16.25 -29.39
C GLU A 166 -18.72 -15.40 -28.20
N ASP A 167 -18.41 -15.81 -26.97
CA ASP A 167 -18.77 -15.10 -25.75
C ASP A 167 -18.06 -13.75 -25.60
N ARG A 168 -16.79 -13.66 -26.05
CA ARG A 168 -16.03 -12.40 -26.07
C ARG A 168 -16.79 -11.34 -26.85
N MET A 169 -17.27 -11.65 -28.05
CA MET A 169 -17.93 -10.67 -28.92
C MET A 169 -19.23 -10.16 -28.30
N VAL A 170 -20.05 -11.08 -27.76
CA VAL A 170 -21.30 -10.72 -27.08
C VAL A 170 -21.04 -9.82 -25.87
N LYS A 171 -20.05 -10.16 -25.03
CA LYS A 171 -19.74 -9.37 -23.83
C LYS A 171 -19.05 -8.05 -24.14
N LYS A 172 -18.21 -7.99 -25.17
CA LYS A 172 -17.64 -6.73 -25.69
C LYS A 172 -18.76 -5.80 -26.12
N GLN A 173 -19.70 -6.29 -26.93
CA GLN A 173 -20.85 -5.53 -27.38
C GLN A 173 -21.72 -5.04 -26.21
N GLU A 174 -21.97 -5.86 -25.20
CA GLU A 174 -22.75 -5.47 -24.03
C GLU A 174 -22.03 -4.38 -23.22
N LEU A 175 -20.72 -4.56 -22.96
CA LEU A 175 -19.90 -3.60 -22.21
C LEU A 175 -19.81 -2.28 -22.96
N ILE A 176 -19.50 -2.30 -24.26
CA ILE A 176 -19.53 -1.13 -25.14
C ILE A 176 -20.90 -0.49 -25.08
N THR A 177 -21.99 -1.23 -25.31
CA THR A 177 -23.35 -0.68 -25.26
C THR A 177 -23.65 0.01 -23.94
N LYS A 178 -23.22 -0.55 -22.81
CA LYS A 178 -23.49 0.02 -21.50
C LYS A 178 -22.62 1.23 -21.17
N VAL A 179 -21.33 1.18 -21.53
CA VAL A 179 -20.43 2.34 -21.43
C VAL A 179 -20.95 3.44 -22.32
N VAL A 180 -21.30 3.11 -23.57
CA VAL A 180 -21.93 4.00 -24.54
C VAL A 180 -23.28 4.48 -24.04
N GLN A 181 -24.14 3.71 -23.36
CA GLN A 181 -25.39 4.22 -22.79
C GLN A 181 -25.13 5.23 -21.66
N ASN A 182 -24.23 4.89 -20.74
CA ASN A 182 -23.82 5.78 -19.65
C ASN A 182 -23.22 7.07 -20.19
N ARG A 183 -22.34 6.95 -21.19
CA ARG A 183 -21.66 8.06 -21.84
C ARG A 183 -22.60 8.83 -22.75
N ASN A 184 -23.42 8.20 -23.59
CA ASN A 184 -24.41 8.83 -24.49
C ASN A 184 -25.47 9.64 -23.75
N SER A 185 -25.73 9.37 -22.48
CA SER A 185 -26.50 10.33 -21.67
C SER A 185 -25.81 11.72 -21.64
N ARG A 186 -24.48 11.76 -21.70
CA ARG A 186 -23.60 12.94 -21.86
C ARG A 186 -23.18 13.21 -23.32
N LEU A 187 -23.07 12.16 -24.14
CA LEU A 187 -22.53 12.10 -25.51
C LEU A 187 -23.61 12.08 -26.61
N LYS A 188 -24.91 12.18 -26.30
CA LYS A 188 -25.95 12.66 -27.24
C LYS A 188 -25.63 14.07 -27.80
N GLN A 189 -24.57 14.71 -27.30
CA GLN A 189 -23.95 15.91 -27.85
C GLN A 189 -22.82 15.64 -28.86
N ILE A 190 -22.25 14.43 -28.96
CA ILE A 190 -21.06 14.15 -29.79
C ILE A 190 -21.13 12.69 -30.30
N GLU A 191 -21.88 12.45 -31.37
CA GLU A 191 -22.27 11.12 -31.83
C GLU A 191 -21.20 10.40 -32.68
N ALA A 192 -21.32 9.05 -32.70
CA ALA A 192 -20.87 8.08 -33.70
C ALA A 192 -19.44 7.49 -33.58
N THR A 193 -19.29 6.31 -32.96
CA THR A 193 -18.20 5.33 -33.29
C THR A 193 -18.50 3.88 -32.86
N ASN A 194 -17.71 2.94 -33.39
CA ASN A 194 -18.01 1.54 -33.77
C ASN A 194 -17.37 0.47 -32.84
N ILE A 195 -17.81 -0.79 -32.94
CA ILE A 195 -17.67 -1.86 -31.92
C ILE A 195 -16.54 -2.88 -32.15
N GLU A 196 -15.88 -2.89 -33.31
CA GLU A 196 -14.99 -4.00 -33.73
C GLU A 196 -13.55 -3.94 -33.19
N GLU A 197 -13.23 -2.98 -32.31
CA GLU A 197 -11.87 -2.78 -31.79
C GLU A 197 -11.47 -3.72 -30.63
N ASP A 198 -10.17 -3.76 -30.35
CA ASP A 198 -9.62 -4.39 -29.15
C ASP A 198 -10.24 -3.76 -27.88
N ILE A 199 -10.41 -4.55 -26.82
CA ILE A 199 -10.99 -4.08 -25.56
C ILE A 199 -10.04 -3.14 -24.82
N ALA A 200 -8.72 -3.30 -24.98
CA ALA A 200 -7.72 -2.47 -24.29
C ALA A 200 -7.88 -0.96 -24.57
N PRO A 201 -7.97 -0.50 -25.84
CA PRO A 201 -8.31 0.88 -26.17
C PRO A 201 -9.59 1.41 -25.51
N LEU A 202 -10.63 0.57 -25.36
CA LEU A 202 -11.85 0.96 -24.66
C LEU A 202 -11.61 1.15 -23.16
N ILE A 203 -10.88 0.22 -22.52
CA ILE A 203 -10.61 0.25 -21.07
C ILE A 203 -9.78 1.47 -20.69
N GLU A 204 -8.80 1.85 -21.51
CA GLU A 204 -8.02 3.07 -21.32
C GLU A 204 -8.89 4.32 -21.24
N ARG A 205 -10.01 4.33 -21.98
CA ARG A 205 -10.96 5.45 -22.00
C ARG A 205 -11.93 5.42 -20.82
N LEU A 206 -12.02 4.33 -20.07
CA LEU A 206 -12.91 4.19 -18.91
C LEU A 206 -12.37 4.95 -17.70
N GLU A 207 -13.26 5.71 -17.05
CA GLU A 207 -12.98 6.27 -15.72
C GLU A 207 -12.97 5.15 -14.68
N SER A 208 -12.39 5.40 -13.49
CA SER A 208 -12.32 4.40 -12.41
C SER A 208 -13.68 3.80 -12.04
N SER A 209 -14.72 4.63 -12.00
CA SER A 209 -16.10 4.19 -11.72
C SER A 209 -16.64 3.26 -12.83
N ASP A 210 -16.31 3.55 -14.09
CA ASP A 210 -16.66 2.72 -15.24
C ASP A 210 -15.94 1.36 -15.18
N ARG A 211 -14.67 1.34 -14.77
CA ARG A 211 -13.87 0.10 -14.61
C ARG A 211 -14.49 -0.83 -13.56
N ILE A 212 -14.85 -0.30 -12.39
CA ILE A 212 -15.53 -1.07 -11.33
C ILE A 212 -16.87 -1.62 -11.82
N SER A 213 -17.68 -0.79 -12.47
CA SER A 213 -18.96 -1.22 -13.02
C SER A 213 -18.78 -2.35 -14.03
N SER A 214 -17.74 -2.26 -14.85
CA SER A 214 -17.39 -3.27 -15.85
C SER A 214 -16.99 -4.59 -15.19
N ILE A 215 -16.09 -4.57 -14.20
CA ILE A 215 -15.72 -5.76 -13.41
C ILE A 215 -16.96 -6.41 -12.78
N ASN A 216 -17.83 -5.62 -12.15
CA ASN A 216 -19.06 -6.12 -11.53
C ASN A 216 -20.01 -6.80 -12.54
N ARG A 217 -20.06 -6.32 -13.78
CA ARG A 217 -20.84 -6.96 -14.86
C ARG A 217 -20.19 -8.26 -15.33
N LEU A 218 -18.86 -8.28 -15.43
CA LEU A 218 -18.12 -9.48 -15.80
C LEU A 218 -18.27 -10.58 -14.75
N ILE A 219 -18.17 -10.25 -13.46
CA ILE A 219 -18.47 -11.19 -12.36
C ILE A 219 -19.90 -11.76 -12.51
N LYS A 220 -20.90 -10.90 -12.77
CA LYS A 220 -22.29 -11.35 -12.96
C LYS A 220 -22.43 -12.31 -14.14
N PHE A 221 -21.72 -12.04 -15.24
CA PHE A 221 -21.71 -12.93 -16.40
C PHE A 221 -21.09 -14.28 -16.05
N VAL A 222 -19.94 -14.30 -15.38
CA VAL A 222 -19.28 -15.55 -14.99
C VAL A 222 -20.20 -16.41 -14.14
N HIS A 223 -20.87 -15.77 -13.18
CA HIS A 223 -21.86 -16.45 -12.35
C HIS A 223 -23.03 -17.03 -13.15
N GLN A 224 -23.59 -16.28 -14.09
CA GLN A 224 -24.79 -16.68 -14.83
C GLN A 224 -24.51 -17.69 -15.94
N SER A 225 -23.37 -17.58 -16.63
CA SER A 225 -23.08 -18.37 -17.83
C SER A 225 -22.25 -19.62 -17.55
N PHE A 226 -21.49 -19.63 -16.45
CA PHE A 226 -20.66 -20.76 -16.06
C PHE A 226 -21.01 -21.31 -14.68
N GLU A 227 -22.12 -20.86 -14.07
CA GLU A 227 -22.58 -21.26 -12.73
C GLU A 227 -21.50 -21.12 -11.63
N ASN A 228 -20.52 -20.24 -11.83
CA ASN A 228 -19.34 -20.12 -10.97
C ASN A 228 -19.42 -18.89 -10.05
N ASN A 229 -19.36 -19.14 -8.74
CA ASN A 229 -19.50 -18.14 -7.67
C ASN A 229 -18.16 -17.65 -7.08
N ILE A 230 -17.02 -17.99 -7.69
CA ILE A 230 -15.67 -17.75 -7.14
C ILE A 230 -15.37 -16.28 -6.78
N PHE A 231 -16.10 -15.33 -7.37
CA PHE A 231 -15.92 -13.88 -7.16
C PHE A 231 -16.96 -13.22 -6.24
N ASN A 232 -17.84 -13.98 -5.56
CA ASN A 232 -18.92 -13.38 -4.75
C ASN A 232 -18.40 -12.52 -3.58
N GLU A 233 -17.38 -12.99 -2.87
CA GLU A 233 -16.72 -12.23 -1.81
C GLU A 233 -16.05 -10.98 -2.37
N ASN A 234 -15.35 -11.12 -3.51
CA ASN A 234 -14.68 -10.00 -4.16
C ASN A 234 -15.65 -8.91 -4.58
N LYS A 235 -16.82 -9.31 -5.10
CA LYS A 235 -17.90 -8.41 -5.48
C LYS A 235 -18.44 -7.63 -4.29
N HIS A 236 -18.58 -8.26 -3.13
CA HIS A 236 -19.04 -7.57 -1.92
C HIS A 236 -18.08 -6.43 -1.57
N ILE A 237 -16.77 -6.73 -1.50
CA ILE A 237 -15.74 -5.72 -1.20
C ILE A 237 -15.73 -4.64 -2.29
N LEU A 238 -15.77 -5.02 -3.57
CA LEU A 238 -15.70 -4.09 -4.70
C LEU A 238 -16.87 -3.09 -4.74
N ASN A 239 -18.04 -3.43 -4.18
CA ASN A 239 -19.17 -2.50 -4.11
C ASN A 239 -18.88 -1.27 -3.24
N ASP A 240 -18.02 -1.40 -2.23
CA ASP A 240 -17.65 -0.31 -1.33
C ASP A 240 -16.59 0.63 -1.94
N TYR A 241 -15.96 0.25 -3.06
CA TYR A 241 -14.85 0.98 -3.68
C TYR A 241 -15.23 2.43 -4.04
N ASN A 242 -16.46 2.66 -4.49
CA ASN A 242 -16.91 4.02 -4.82
C ASN A 242 -16.83 4.97 -3.62
N GLU A 243 -17.25 4.51 -2.44
CA GLU A 243 -17.24 5.29 -1.21
C GLU A 243 -15.82 5.37 -0.65
N ASP A 244 -15.15 4.22 -0.53
CA ASP A 244 -13.85 4.09 0.13
C ASP A 244 -12.71 4.76 -0.64
N ILE A 245 -12.78 4.76 -1.97
CA ILE A 245 -11.68 5.16 -2.85
C ILE A 245 -12.08 6.34 -3.73
N ILE A 246 -13.12 6.21 -4.57
CA ILE A 246 -13.40 7.22 -5.59
C ILE A 246 -13.83 8.56 -4.98
N LYS A 247 -14.77 8.55 -4.03
CA LYS A 247 -15.21 9.79 -3.37
C LYS A 247 -14.09 10.46 -2.59
N VAL A 248 -13.30 9.68 -1.86
CA VAL A 248 -12.14 10.18 -1.12
C VAL A 248 -11.13 10.79 -2.10
N ARG A 249 -10.74 10.06 -3.14
CA ARG A 249 -9.78 10.53 -4.15
C ARG A 249 -10.22 11.85 -4.78
N ASN A 250 -11.46 11.93 -5.25
CA ASN A 250 -11.99 13.13 -5.90
C ASN A 250 -12.06 14.31 -4.91
N THR A 251 -12.36 14.05 -3.64
CA THR A 251 -12.33 15.07 -2.58
C THR A 251 -10.90 15.60 -2.36
N LEU A 252 -9.91 14.71 -2.29
CA LEU A 252 -8.50 15.07 -2.11
C LEU A 252 -7.88 15.77 -3.33
N ALA A 253 -8.37 15.48 -4.53
CA ALA A 253 -7.91 16.15 -5.75
C ALA A 253 -8.41 17.60 -5.86
N HIS A 254 -9.61 17.89 -5.33
CA HIS A 254 -10.26 19.20 -5.44
C HIS A 254 -10.33 19.94 -4.12
N ALA A 255 -9.32 19.77 -3.29
CA ALA A 255 -9.35 20.08 -1.88
C ALA A 255 -8.62 21.39 -1.55
N ARG A 256 -9.18 22.18 -0.62
CA ARG A 256 -8.46 23.30 0.02
C ARG A 256 -8.12 22.95 1.46
N GLU A 257 -6.88 23.23 1.85
CA GLU A 257 -6.41 23.10 3.23
C GLU A 257 -7.00 24.21 4.10
N ILE A 258 -7.56 23.82 5.24
CA ILE A 258 -8.07 24.71 6.27
C ILE A 258 -7.49 24.25 7.60
N ASN A 259 -7.05 25.19 8.44
CA ASN A 259 -6.56 24.90 9.79
C ASN A 259 -7.53 25.55 10.79
N GLU A 260 -8.32 24.73 11.46
CA GLU A 260 -9.27 25.17 12.49
C GLU A 260 -8.87 24.53 13.82
N GLY A 261 -8.48 25.36 14.80
CA GLY A 261 -8.17 24.89 16.15
C GLY A 261 -6.98 23.93 16.26
N GLY A 262 -6.05 23.94 15.30
CA GLY A 262 -4.90 23.03 15.27
C GLY A 262 -5.15 21.71 14.55
N ILE A 263 -6.38 21.44 14.11
CA ILE A 263 -6.73 20.29 13.26
C ILE A 263 -6.63 20.72 11.81
N LYS A 264 -5.79 20.03 11.04
CA LYS A 264 -5.75 20.19 9.58
C LYS A 264 -6.97 19.51 9.00
N LYS A 265 -7.78 20.26 8.28
CA LYS A 265 -8.93 19.79 7.54
C LYS A 265 -8.74 20.06 6.07
N VAL A 266 -9.40 19.23 5.28
CA VAL A 266 -9.47 19.42 3.85
C VAL A 266 -10.92 19.46 3.45
N VAL A 267 -11.31 20.51 2.74
CA VAL A 267 -12.66 20.68 2.23
C VAL A 267 -12.63 20.64 0.72
N SER A 268 -13.45 19.77 0.15
CA SER A 268 -13.68 19.73 -1.30
C SER A 268 -14.25 21.06 -1.76
N THR A 269 -13.51 21.75 -2.62
CA THR A 269 -13.96 22.97 -3.29
C THR A 269 -15.09 22.70 -4.29
N PHE A 270 -15.30 21.45 -4.69
CA PHE A 270 -16.31 21.06 -5.68
C PHE A 270 -17.60 20.53 -5.05
N SER A 271 -17.50 19.68 -4.03
CA SER A 271 -18.66 19.01 -3.42
C SER A 271 -19.04 19.55 -2.04
N GLY A 272 -18.20 20.38 -1.41
CA GLY A 272 -18.35 20.80 -0.02
C GLY A 272 -18.14 19.67 1.00
N ALA A 273 -17.74 18.48 0.55
CA ALA A 273 -17.41 17.36 1.44
C ALA A 273 -16.16 17.69 2.26
N GLU A 274 -16.24 17.49 3.57
CA GLU A 274 -15.13 17.72 4.50
C GLU A 274 -14.50 16.40 4.90
N ILE A 275 -13.17 16.37 4.88
CA ILE A 275 -12.37 15.27 5.38
C ILE A 275 -11.40 15.83 6.41
N ASN A 276 -11.51 15.33 7.64
CA ASN A 276 -10.52 15.59 8.68
C ASN A 276 -9.24 14.81 8.38
N PHE A 277 -8.09 15.38 8.68
CA PHE A 277 -6.79 14.72 8.59
C PHE A 277 -6.24 14.51 10.01
N ASP A 278 -6.84 13.53 10.68
CA ASP A 278 -6.36 12.99 11.95
C ASP A 278 -5.79 11.58 11.73
N ASP A 279 -5.15 11.03 12.77
CA ASP A 279 -4.56 9.69 12.72
C ASP A 279 -5.59 8.64 12.29
N HIS A 280 -6.83 8.75 12.79
CA HIS A 280 -7.89 7.78 12.53
C HIS A 280 -8.31 7.75 11.07
N SER A 281 -8.63 8.91 10.48
CA SER A 281 -9.00 9.08 9.08
C SER A 281 -7.87 8.68 8.14
N CYS A 282 -6.62 9.04 8.45
CA CYS A 282 -5.46 8.63 7.66
C CYS A 282 -5.27 7.10 7.70
N ASN A 283 -5.39 6.48 8.88
CA ASN A 283 -5.30 5.02 9.01
C ASN A 283 -6.43 4.33 8.23
N LEU A 284 -7.66 4.84 8.31
CA LEU A 284 -8.80 4.28 7.60
C LEU A 284 -8.62 4.34 6.08
N MET A 285 -8.17 5.48 5.55
CA MET A 285 -7.85 5.64 4.13
C MET A 285 -6.84 4.58 3.65
N ARG A 286 -5.75 4.40 4.40
CA ARG A 286 -4.71 3.42 4.08
C ARG A 286 -5.25 1.98 4.14
N LYS A 287 -6.01 1.65 5.20
CA LYS A 287 -6.66 0.34 5.33
C LYS A 287 -7.61 0.05 4.17
N ASN A 288 -8.39 1.04 3.75
CA ASN A 288 -9.29 0.91 2.61
C ASN A 288 -8.54 0.67 1.30
N ILE A 289 -7.44 1.40 1.04
CA ILE A 289 -6.58 1.12 -0.12
C ILE A 289 -6.05 -0.31 -0.07
N ARG A 290 -5.49 -0.76 1.07
CA ARG A 290 -4.98 -2.14 1.22
C ARG A 290 -6.07 -3.18 1.01
N LYS A 291 -7.25 -2.98 1.61
CA LYS A 291 -8.43 -3.84 1.43
C LYS A 291 -8.75 -4.03 -0.04
N HIS A 292 -8.86 -2.93 -0.79
CA HIS A 292 -9.19 -2.98 -2.22
C HIS A 292 -8.03 -3.50 -3.08
N ARG A 293 -6.76 -3.19 -2.74
CA ARG A 293 -5.58 -3.76 -3.39
C ARG A 293 -5.58 -5.29 -3.30
N ASN A 294 -5.70 -5.82 -2.08
CA ASN A 294 -5.70 -7.25 -1.84
C ASN A 294 -6.87 -7.94 -2.53
N ASN A 295 -8.04 -7.30 -2.52
CA ASN A 295 -9.21 -7.79 -3.25
C ASN A 295 -8.96 -7.90 -4.76
N LEU A 296 -8.35 -6.87 -5.38
CA LEU A 296 -8.03 -6.89 -6.80
C LEU A 296 -6.94 -7.92 -7.15
N GLU A 297 -5.93 -8.10 -6.29
CA GLU A 297 -4.92 -9.15 -6.49
C GLU A 297 -5.51 -10.56 -6.43
N ASP A 298 -6.34 -10.83 -5.43
CA ASP A 298 -7.06 -12.10 -5.33
C ASP A 298 -7.96 -12.33 -6.57
N MET A 299 -8.67 -11.31 -7.04
CA MET A 299 -9.42 -11.38 -8.29
C MET A 299 -8.53 -11.72 -9.49
N LYS A 300 -7.36 -11.08 -9.62
CA LYS A 300 -6.43 -11.32 -10.72
C LYS A 300 -5.96 -12.78 -10.73
N VAL A 301 -5.57 -13.32 -9.57
CA VAL A 301 -5.17 -14.73 -9.42
C VAL A 301 -6.33 -15.66 -9.80
N LYS A 302 -7.54 -15.40 -9.30
CA LYS A 302 -8.75 -16.19 -9.61
C LYS A 302 -9.06 -16.18 -11.10
N VAL A 303 -8.98 -15.04 -11.78
CA VAL A 303 -9.19 -14.95 -13.23
C VAL A 303 -8.15 -15.78 -13.98
N LEU A 304 -6.87 -15.71 -13.62
CA LEU A 304 -5.82 -16.52 -14.25
C LEU A 304 -6.01 -18.02 -14.01
N SER A 305 -6.45 -18.44 -12.82
CA SER A 305 -6.75 -19.84 -12.53
C SER A 305 -7.98 -20.36 -13.27
N TYR A 306 -8.91 -19.46 -13.62
CA TYR A 306 -10.11 -19.77 -14.40
C TYR A 306 -9.83 -19.93 -15.91
N ASN A 307 -8.68 -19.44 -16.38
CA ASN A 307 -8.23 -19.56 -17.78
C ASN A 307 -7.64 -20.95 -18.14
N GLN A 308 -7.44 -21.83 -17.15
CA GLN A 308 -6.87 -23.18 -17.31
C GLN A 308 -7.94 -24.25 -17.19
#